data_AF-A0A842NYY8-F1
#
_entry.id   AF-A0A842NYY8-F1
#
_cell.length_a   1.000
_cell.length_b   1.000
_cell.length_c   1.000
_cell.angle_alpha   90.00
_cell.angle_beta   90.00
_cell.angle_gamma   90.00
#
_symmetry.space_group_name_H-M   'P 1'
#
loop_
_entity.id
_entity.type
_entity.pdbx_description
1 polymer ?
#
loop_
_entity_poly.entity_id
_entity_poly.type
_entity_poly.pdbx_seq_one_letter_code
_entity_poly.pdbx_strand_id
1 'polypeptide(L)'
;MRQTGVIFSHEFKQAFKSWKVLLIIILYIALLFGCLFMFDFAEDKINDMREQQSYGRAGDVDLYRDVEREFGSLGFIIPLLVSLVLIPFAVLFMTFYAVSSERNFNSIRYLASRVNRFSIIFGKLLSYIVVMLISVLIFYALGSLYVHFKMGDTIVFQQFLYSFVFLTIYSMALISLIIFISSLVKKPFSSLGWGLIGFVIMYVLMFIWELKWISIFYYIREPLAGFSSTAAINMLAFLIFTIVFLGLTYWKIGRTDL
;
A
#
# COMPACT_ATOMS: atom_id res chain seq x y z
N MET A 1 7.03 27.20 -0.62
CA MET A 1 7.74 26.03 -1.23
C MET A 1 9.08 25.71 -0.56
N ARG A 2 9.98 26.68 -0.33
CA ARG A 2 11.30 26.40 0.32
C ARG A 2 11.19 25.68 1.67
N GLN A 3 10.25 26.09 2.52
CA GLN A 3 10.00 25.47 3.84
C GLN A 3 9.56 24.00 3.72
N THR A 4 8.63 23.70 2.80
CA THR A 4 8.17 22.34 2.50
C THR A 4 9.31 21.43 2.09
N GLY A 5 10.21 21.91 1.23
CA GLY A 5 11.38 21.16 0.77
C GLY A 5 12.36 20.81 1.90
N VAL A 6 12.58 21.72 2.84
CA VAL A 6 13.43 21.46 4.02
C VAL A 6 12.82 20.36 4.89
N ILE A 7 11.53 20.46 5.22
CA ILE A 7 10.82 19.46 6.02
C ILE A 7 10.83 18.11 5.32
N PHE A 8 10.48 18.08 4.04
CA PHE A 8 10.53 16.89 3.20
C PHE A 8 11.92 16.22 3.26
N SER A 9 13.00 16.97 3.02
CA SER A 9 14.35 16.41 2.97
C SER A 9 14.79 15.82 4.31
N HIS A 10 14.44 16.47 5.41
CA HIS A 10 14.75 15.98 6.76
C HIS A 10 13.98 14.70 7.08
N GLU A 11 12.66 14.72 6.88
CA GLU A 11 11.76 13.60 7.15
C GLU A 11 12.08 12.40 6.24
N PHE A 12 12.37 12.65 4.96
CA PHE A 12 12.76 11.61 4.01
C PHE A 12 14.06 10.94 4.45
N LYS A 13 15.09 11.71 4.81
CA LYS A 13 16.37 11.16 5.28
C LYS A 13 16.21 10.35 6.57
N GLN A 14 15.37 10.81 7.49
CA GLN A 14 15.08 10.09 8.73
C GLN A 14 14.29 8.81 8.48
N ALA A 15 13.27 8.85 7.64
CA ALA A 15 12.47 7.69 7.28
C ALA A 15 13.31 6.65 6.53
N PHE A 16 14.06 7.07 5.51
CA PHE A 16 14.90 6.18 4.70
C PHE A 16 16.00 5.48 5.51
N LYS A 17 16.61 6.17 6.48
CA LYS A 17 17.62 5.58 7.37
C LYS A 17 17.03 4.76 8.53
N SER A 18 15.71 4.71 8.65
CA SER A 18 15.07 3.99 9.73
C SER A 18 15.20 2.49 9.52
N TRP A 19 15.69 1.78 10.54
CA TRP A 19 15.73 0.32 10.55
C TRP A 19 14.35 -0.31 10.29
N LYS A 20 13.27 0.43 10.61
CA LYS A 20 11.88 0.03 10.36
C LYS A 20 11.58 -0.13 8.87
N VAL A 21 12.07 0.79 8.04
CA VAL A 21 11.85 0.72 6.58
C VAL A 21 12.60 -0.49 6.00
N LEU A 22 13.83 -0.71 6.46
CA LEU A 22 14.62 -1.88 6.07
C LEU A 22 13.93 -3.18 6.50
N LEU A 23 13.41 -3.29 7.73
CA LEU A 23 12.62 -4.44 8.16
C LEU A 23 11.38 -4.66 7.30
N ILE A 24 10.65 -3.58 7.00
CA ILE A 24 9.45 -3.68 6.17
C ILE A 24 9.84 -4.23 4.80
N ILE A 25 10.90 -3.70 4.16
CA ILE A 25 11.39 -4.18 2.87
C ILE A 25 11.78 -5.67 2.96
N ILE A 26 12.54 -6.08 3.98
CA ILE A 26 12.93 -7.49 4.17
C ILE A 26 11.71 -8.39 4.34
N LEU A 27 10.78 -8.01 5.22
CA LEU A 27 9.54 -8.77 5.46
C LEU A 27 8.72 -8.89 4.17
N TYR A 28 8.64 -7.81 3.40
CA TYR A 28 7.93 -7.78 2.13
C TYR A 28 8.56 -8.72 1.10
N ILE A 29 9.88 -8.66 0.95
CA ILE A 29 10.65 -9.55 0.07
C ILE A 29 10.45 -11.00 0.51
N ALA A 30 10.60 -11.30 1.79
CA ALA A 30 10.44 -12.65 2.33
C ALA A 30 9.03 -13.21 2.07
N LEU A 31 7.98 -12.41 2.26
CA LEU A 31 6.60 -12.83 2.00
C LEU A 31 6.32 -13.04 0.52
N LEU A 32 6.82 -12.18 -0.36
CA LEU A 32 6.68 -12.39 -1.80
C LEU A 32 7.40 -13.65 -2.27
N PHE A 33 8.67 -13.83 -1.91
CA PHE A 33 9.39 -15.05 -2.27
C PHE A 33 8.71 -16.28 -1.67
N GLY A 34 8.18 -16.21 -0.45
CA GLY A 34 7.39 -17.29 0.14
C GLY A 34 6.12 -17.60 -0.65
N CYS A 35 5.35 -16.59 -1.04
CA CYS A 35 4.14 -16.77 -1.85
C CYS A 35 4.45 -17.30 -3.25
N LEU A 36 5.50 -16.78 -3.90
CA LEU A 36 5.94 -17.25 -5.22
C LEU A 36 6.46 -18.68 -5.16
N PHE A 37 7.24 -19.04 -4.14
CA PHE A 37 7.70 -20.41 -3.95
C PHE A 37 6.56 -21.40 -3.71
N MET A 38 5.57 -21.01 -2.89
CA MET A 38 4.37 -21.82 -2.67
C MET A 38 3.54 -21.98 -3.95
N PHE A 39 3.54 -20.96 -4.81
CA PHE A 39 2.89 -21.01 -6.11
C PHE A 39 3.62 -21.97 -7.07
N ASP A 40 4.95 -21.83 -7.22
CA ASP A 40 5.78 -22.76 -8.00
C ASP A 40 5.52 -24.22 -7.55
N PHE A 41 5.54 -24.47 -6.23
CA PHE A 41 5.30 -25.80 -5.68
C PHE A 41 3.89 -26.33 -5.98
N ALA A 42 2.87 -25.46 -5.95
CA ALA A 42 1.51 -25.83 -6.29
C ALA A 42 1.36 -26.13 -7.79
N GLU A 43 2.01 -25.34 -8.64
CA GLU A 43 2.01 -25.52 -10.09
C GLU A 43 2.67 -26.85 -10.49
N ASP A 44 3.85 -27.14 -9.94
CA ASP A 44 4.56 -28.42 -10.18
C ASP A 44 3.67 -29.62 -9.80
N LYS A 45 3.05 -29.57 -8.62
CA LYS A 45 2.17 -30.65 -8.16
C LYS A 45 0.91 -30.81 -9.04
N ILE A 46 0.37 -29.72 -9.56
CA ILE A 46 -0.77 -29.77 -10.49
C ILE A 46 -0.34 -30.39 -11.82
N ASN A 47 0.84 -30.06 -12.31
CA ASN A 47 1.40 -30.62 -13.53
C ASN A 47 1.68 -32.12 -13.40
N ASP A 48 2.23 -32.58 -12.26
CA ASP A 48 2.40 -34.01 -11.98
C ASP A 48 1.06 -34.78 -12.01
N MET A 49 0.01 -34.21 -11.41
CA MET A 49 -1.34 -34.80 -11.44
C MET A 49 -1.92 -34.82 -12.87
N ARG A 50 -1.61 -33.81 -13.69
CA ARG A 50 -2.06 -33.70 -15.08
C ARG A 50 -1.39 -34.72 -15.99
N GLU A 51 -0.10 -34.95 -15.83
CA GLU A 51 0.61 -35.98 -16.59
C GLU A 51 0.00 -37.36 -16.30
N GLN A 52 -0.30 -37.66 -15.04
CA GLN A 52 -0.97 -38.91 -14.65
C GLN A 52 -2.39 -39.06 -15.26
N GLN A 53 -3.16 -37.97 -15.44
CA GLN A 53 -4.49 -38.02 -16.05
C GLN A 53 -4.46 -38.05 -17.59
N SER A 54 -3.48 -37.40 -18.21
CA SER A 54 -3.37 -37.30 -19.68
C SER A 54 -3.04 -38.65 -20.33
N TYR A 55 -2.38 -39.57 -19.61
CA TYR A 55 -2.22 -40.96 -20.05
C TYR A 55 -3.55 -41.74 -20.14
N GLY A 56 -4.67 -41.21 -19.62
CA GLY A 56 -5.97 -41.87 -19.61
C GLY A 56 -7.04 -41.33 -20.59
N ARG A 57 -6.96 -40.07 -21.04
CA ARG A 57 -7.96 -39.46 -21.95
C ARG A 57 -7.33 -38.36 -22.83
N ALA A 58 -7.13 -38.66 -24.11
CA ALA A 58 -6.56 -37.75 -25.12
C ALA A 58 -7.54 -36.65 -25.64
N GLY A 59 -8.58 -36.29 -24.88
CA GLY A 59 -9.73 -35.54 -25.40
C GLY A 59 -9.72 -34.01 -25.20
N ASP A 60 -9.00 -33.46 -24.22
CA ASP A 60 -9.32 -32.12 -23.70
C ASP A 60 -8.23 -31.06 -23.96
N VAL A 61 -7.66 -30.99 -25.17
CA VAL A 61 -6.59 -30.03 -25.54
C VAL A 61 -6.97 -28.56 -25.31
N ASP A 62 -8.25 -28.20 -25.49
CA ASP A 62 -8.74 -26.83 -25.31
C ASP A 62 -8.84 -26.42 -23.83
N LEU A 63 -9.14 -27.37 -22.93
CA LEU A 63 -9.15 -27.12 -21.48
C LEU A 63 -7.76 -26.74 -20.97
N TYR A 64 -6.69 -27.29 -21.55
CA TYR A 64 -5.31 -27.00 -21.12
C TYR A 64 -4.87 -25.57 -21.44
N ARG A 65 -5.30 -25.00 -22.57
CA ARG A 65 -4.96 -23.63 -22.97
C ARG A 65 -5.59 -22.56 -22.09
N ASP A 66 -6.80 -22.81 -21.59
CA ASP A 66 -7.48 -21.87 -20.71
C ASP A 66 -6.84 -21.84 -19.32
N VAL A 67 -6.37 -23.00 -18.83
CA VAL A 67 -5.74 -23.04 -17.51
C VAL A 67 -4.31 -22.46 -17.53
N GLU A 68 -3.55 -22.61 -18.62
CA GLU A 68 -2.23 -21.96 -18.77
C GLU A 68 -2.34 -20.42 -18.78
N ARG A 69 -3.40 -19.88 -19.39
CA ARG A 69 -3.74 -18.44 -19.31
C ARG A 69 -4.14 -18.01 -17.90
N GLU A 70 -4.87 -18.85 -17.15
CA GLU A 70 -5.19 -18.57 -15.76
C GLU A 70 -3.93 -18.55 -14.88
N PHE A 71 -3.00 -19.50 -15.05
CA PHE A 71 -1.72 -19.53 -14.32
C PHE A 71 -0.84 -18.32 -14.64
N GLY A 72 -0.78 -17.89 -15.90
CA GLY A 72 -0.09 -16.65 -16.30
C GLY A 72 -0.61 -15.41 -15.58
N SER A 73 -1.93 -15.33 -15.36
CA SER A 73 -2.55 -14.23 -14.62
C SER A 73 -2.22 -14.25 -13.12
N LEU A 74 -2.03 -15.44 -12.52
CA LEU A 74 -1.75 -15.59 -11.09
C LEU A 74 -0.38 -15.02 -10.68
N GLY A 75 0.62 -15.10 -11.56
CA GLY A 75 1.95 -14.52 -11.33
C GLY A 75 1.92 -13.01 -11.06
N PHE A 76 0.96 -12.29 -11.64
CA PHE A 76 0.72 -10.86 -11.37
C PHE A 76 -0.15 -10.62 -10.13
N ILE A 77 -1.17 -11.47 -9.94
CA ILE A 77 -2.13 -11.34 -8.83
C ILE A 77 -1.44 -11.50 -7.47
N ILE A 78 -0.47 -12.42 -7.36
CA ILE A 78 0.23 -12.70 -6.11
C ILE A 78 0.96 -11.46 -5.55
N PRO A 79 1.88 -10.80 -6.30
CA PRO A 79 2.50 -9.55 -5.84
C PRO A 79 1.50 -8.47 -5.44
N LEU A 80 0.40 -8.33 -6.19
CA LEU A 80 -0.64 -7.36 -5.89
C LEU A 80 -1.34 -7.66 -4.56
N LEU A 81 -1.77 -8.91 -4.34
CA LEU A 81 -2.44 -9.33 -3.10
C LEU A 81 -1.52 -9.19 -1.89
N VAL A 82 -0.27 -9.64 -2.00
CA VAL A 82 0.75 -9.47 -0.94
C VAL A 82 0.90 -7.99 -0.61
N SER A 83 0.89 -7.13 -1.63
CA SER A 83 1.00 -5.69 -1.42
C SER A 83 -0.20 -5.06 -0.74
N LEU A 84 -1.42 -5.45 -1.15
CA LEU A 84 -2.64 -4.94 -0.56
C LEU A 84 -2.73 -5.25 0.94
N VAL A 85 -2.21 -6.41 1.35
CA VAL A 85 -2.14 -6.82 2.75
C VAL A 85 -1.03 -6.09 3.50
N LEU A 86 0.17 -5.96 2.93
CA LEU A 86 1.33 -5.43 3.64
C LEU A 86 1.39 -3.91 3.72
N ILE A 87 0.90 -3.20 2.70
CA ILE A 87 0.95 -1.73 2.65
C ILE A 87 0.28 -1.07 3.87
N PRO A 88 -0.92 -1.49 4.34
CA PRO A 88 -1.50 -0.97 5.58
C PRO A 88 -0.54 -1.04 6.77
N PHE A 89 0.06 -2.20 7.02
CA PHE A 89 0.98 -2.39 8.13
C PHE A 89 2.27 -1.58 7.94
N ALA A 90 2.84 -1.60 6.73
CA ALA A 90 4.03 -0.83 6.39
C ALA A 90 3.81 0.67 6.66
N VAL A 91 2.71 1.22 6.13
CA VAL A 91 2.32 2.61 6.34
C VAL A 91 2.16 2.90 7.83
N LEU A 92 1.43 2.06 8.57
CA LEU A 92 1.24 2.25 10.01
C LEU A 92 2.57 2.33 10.76
N PHE A 93 3.47 1.37 10.56
CA PHE A 93 4.76 1.32 11.25
C PHE A 93 5.70 2.48 10.88
N MET A 94 5.61 2.97 9.64
CA MET A 94 6.41 4.13 9.19
C MET A 94 5.85 5.46 9.68
N THR A 95 4.53 5.60 9.79
CA THR A 95 3.87 6.92 9.93
C THR A 95 3.27 7.17 11.32
N PHE A 96 3.15 6.16 12.20
CA PHE A 96 2.51 6.36 13.52
C PHE A 96 3.16 7.46 14.37
N TYR A 97 4.47 7.69 14.21
CA TYR A 97 5.22 8.70 14.94
C TYR A 97 5.26 10.08 14.26
N ALA A 98 4.66 10.23 13.07
CA ALA A 98 4.82 11.41 12.21
C ALA A 98 4.45 12.73 12.91
N VAL A 99 3.32 12.76 13.63
CA VAL A 99 2.82 13.95 14.33
C VAL A 99 2.81 13.74 15.85
N SER A 100 2.49 12.53 16.30
CA SER A 100 2.42 12.18 17.71
C SER A 100 3.74 12.42 18.45
N SER A 101 4.90 12.14 17.83
CA SER A 101 6.20 12.39 18.47
C SER A 101 6.46 13.87 18.72
N GLU A 102 6.15 14.74 17.77
CA GLU A 102 6.31 16.18 17.90
C GLU A 102 5.34 16.79 18.91
N ARG A 103 4.12 16.24 19.01
CA ARG A 103 3.18 16.58 20.08
C ARG A 103 3.69 16.14 21.45
N ASN A 104 4.29 14.96 21.55
CA ASN A 104 4.80 14.44 22.83
C ASN A 104 5.88 15.36 23.43
N PHE A 105 6.76 15.90 22.58
CA PHE A 105 7.86 16.78 23.00
C PHE A 105 7.49 18.28 22.93
N ASN A 106 6.23 18.63 22.64
CA ASN A 106 5.78 20.00 22.37
C ASN A 106 6.57 20.74 21.27
N SER A 107 7.36 20.04 20.45
CA SER A 107 8.16 20.63 19.37
C SER A 107 7.28 21.16 18.23
N ILE A 108 6.07 20.61 18.08
CA ILE A 108 5.12 21.02 17.03
C ILE A 108 4.74 22.50 17.13
N ARG A 109 4.63 23.05 18.36
CA ARG A 109 4.31 24.48 18.57
C ARG A 109 5.46 25.38 18.12
N TYR A 110 6.69 24.95 18.34
CA TYR A 110 7.88 25.67 17.85
C TYR A 110 7.99 25.62 16.32
N LEU A 111 7.65 24.49 15.71
CA LEU A 111 7.62 24.37 14.24
C LEU A 111 6.51 25.23 13.62
N ALA A 112 5.29 25.17 14.18
CA ALA A 112 4.13 25.91 13.68
C ALA A 112 4.27 27.44 13.80
N SER A 113 5.05 27.94 14.76
CA SER A 113 5.34 29.38 14.88
C SER A 113 6.32 29.90 13.81
N ARG A 114 7.15 29.03 13.22
CA ARG A 114 8.17 29.41 12.22
C ARG A 114 7.81 29.03 10.80
N VAL A 115 6.95 28.03 10.62
CA VAL A 115 6.62 27.45 9.32
C VAL A 115 5.10 27.31 9.19
N ASN A 116 4.57 27.58 7.99
CA ASN A 116 3.16 27.36 7.71
C ASN A 116 2.78 25.88 7.98
N ARG A 117 1.72 25.66 8.76
CA ARG A 117 1.18 24.33 9.10
C ARG A 117 0.96 23.44 7.88
N PHE A 118 0.51 24.03 6.76
CA PHE A 118 0.34 23.30 5.51
C PHE A 118 1.66 22.72 5.01
N SER A 119 2.75 23.50 5.07
CA SER A 119 4.09 23.05 4.67
C SER A 119 4.60 21.90 5.56
N ILE A 120 4.24 21.88 6.84
CA ILE A 120 4.60 20.80 7.78
C ILE A 120 3.90 19.51 7.38
N ILE A 121 2.57 19.55 7.27
CA ILE A 121 1.75 18.37 6.96
C ILE A 121 2.09 17.83 5.57
N PHE A 122 2.16 18.71 4.57
CA PHE A 122 2.44 18.31 3.20
C PHE A 122 3.87 17.81 3.03
N GLY A 123 4.85 18.40 3.71
CA GLY A 123 6.24 17.94 3.72
C GLY A 123 6.38 16.52 4.29
N LYS A 124 5.69 16.23 5.40
CA LYS A 124 5.63 14.89 6.00
C LYS A 124 4.90 13.89 5.09
N LEU A 125 3.74 14.27 4.53
CA LEU A 125 3.03 13.42 3.59
C LEU A 125 3.93 13.02 2.42
N LEU A 126 4.59 14.00 1.79
CA LEU A 126 5.45 13.77 0.62
C LEU A 126 6.64 12.86 0.96
N SER A 127 7.26 13.02 2.14
CA SER A 127 8.40 12.17 2.52
C SER A 127 7.99 10.70 2.64
N TYR A 128 6.85 10.42 3.30
CA TYR A 128 6.35 9.06 3.43
C TYR A 128 5.85 8.48 2.10
N ILE A 129 5.21 9.28 1.25
CA ILE A 129 4.81 8.85 -0.10
C ILE A 129 6.05 8.42 -0.90
N VAL A 130 7.13 9.21 -0.90
CA VAL A 130 8.34 8.87 -1.66
C VAL A 130 9.00 7.60 -1.13
N VAL A 131 9.08 7.41 0.19
CA VAL A 131 9.61 6.18 0.80
C VAL A 131 8.76 4.96 0.44
N MET A 132 7.43 5.10 0.51
CA MET A 132 6.51 4.03 0.12
C MET A 132 6.59 3.74 -1.38
N LEU A 133 6.69 4.76 -2.23
CA LEU A 133 6.84 4.63 -3.67
C LEU A 133 8.10 3.85 -4.02
N ILE A 134 9.25 4.18 -3.42
CA ILE A 134 10.49 3.42 -3.61
C ILE A 134 10.32 1.97 -3.16
N SER A 135 9.66 1.75 -2.02
CA SER A 135 9.44 0.40 -1.48
C SER A 135 8.54 -0.44 -2.38
N VAL A 136 7.42 0.13 -2.84
CA VAL A 136 6.49 -0.50 -3.79
C VAL A 136 7.18 -0.73 -5.13
N LEU A 137 7.99 0.22 -5.62
CA LEU A 137 8.73 0.08 -6.88
C LEU A 137 9.72 -1.08 -6.84
N ILE A 138 10.54 -1.17 -5.79
CA ILE A 138 11.50 -2.29 -5.60
C ILE A 138 10.75 -3.62 -5.59
N PHE A 139 9.67 -3.68 -4.81
CA PHE A 139 8.85 -4.88 -4.68
C PHE A 139 8.28 -5.33 -6.02
N TYR A 140 7.63 -4.40 -6.71
CA TYR A 140 7.03 -4.67 -8.00
C TYR A 140 8.10 -5.07 -9.01
N ALA A 141 9.23 -4.36 -9.08
CA ALA A 141 10.33 -4.70 -9.98
C ALA A 141 10.81 -6.15 -9.77
N LEU A 142 10.94 -6.60 -8.52
CA LEU A 142 11.31 -7.98 -8.21
C LEU A 142 10.23 -8.99 -8.64
N GLY A 143 8.96 -8.72 -8.34
CA GLY A 143 7.85 -9.58 -8.77
C GLY A 143 7.73 -9.67 -10.29
N SER A 144 7.90 -8.55 -11.00
CA SER A 144 7.86 -8.51 -12.46
C SER A 144 9.04 -9.24 -13.09
N LEU A 145 10.25 -9.09 -12.53
CA LEU A 145 11.42 -9.82 -13.02
C LEU A 145 11.21 -11.33 -12.88
N TYR A 146 10.70 -11.77 -11.72
CA TYR A 146 10.39 -13.19 -11.50
C TYR A 146 9.37 -13.72 -12.53
N VAL A 147 8.25 -13.02 -12.73
CA VAL A 147 7.24 -13.40 -13.72
C VAL A 147 7.82 -13.43 -15.13
N HIS A 148 8.62 -12.42 -15.49
CA HIS A 148 9.26 -12.36 -16.81
C HIS A 148 10.20 -13.54 -17.06
N PHE A 149 11.04 -13.90 -16.09
CA PHE A 149 11.95 -15.04 -16.23
C PHE A 149 11.24 -16.39 -16.27
N LYS A 150 10.09 -16.53 -15.61
CA LYS A 150 9.33 -17.79 -15.56
C LYS A 150 8.39 -17.97 -16.75
N MET A 151 7.65 -16.93 -17.13
CA MET A 151 6.55 -17.02 -18.11
C MET A 151 6.91 -16.44 -19.47
N GLY A 152 8.00 -15.67 -19.59
CA GLY A 152 8.45 -15.07 -20.86
C GLY A 152 7.52 -14.00 -21.44
N ASP A 153 6.47 -13.60 -20.72
CA ASP A 153 5.41 -12.73 -21.25
C ASP A 153 5.72 -11.22 -21.06
N THR A 154 5.41 -10.43 -22.07
CA THR A 154 5.60 -8.97 -22.13
C THR A 154 4.33 -8.18 -21.86
N ILE A 155 3.15 -8.82 -21.98
CA ILE A 155 1.82 -8.22 -21.72
C ILE A 155 1.69 -7.76 -20.25
N VAL A 156 2.51 -8.33 -19.36
CA VAL A 156 2.59 -8.05 -17.93
C VAL A 156 2.96 -6.59 -17.62
N PHE A 157 3.69 -5.89 -18.50
CA PHE A 157 4.21 -4.55 -18.19
C PHE A 157 3.13 -3.47 -18.04
N GLN A 158 2.04 -3.53 -18.82
CA GLN A 158 0.97 -2.54 -18.71
C GLN A 158 0.16 -2.75 -17.41
N GLN A 159 -0.16 -4.00 -17.08
CA GLN A 159 -0.86 -4.36 -15.84
C GLN A 159 -0.01 -3.99 -14.61
N PHE A 160 1.31 -4.17 -14.72
CA PHE A 160 2.29 -3.75 -13.74
C PHE A 160 2.22 -2.24 -13.45
N LEU A 161 2.30 -1.41 -14.49
CA LEU A 161 2.30 0.04 -14.33
C LEU A 161 0.99 0.51 -13.68
N TYR A 162 -0.12 -0.10 -14.09
CA TYR A 162 -1.43 0.18 -13.52
C TYR A 162 -1.50 -0.17 -12.01
N SER A 163 -1.10 -1.38 -11.62
CA SER A 163 -1.04 -1.78 -10.21
C SER A 163 -0.10 -0.90 -9.38
N PHE A 164 1.04 -0.52 -9.95
CA PHE A 164 1.97 0.40 -9.30
C PHE A 164 1.32 1.76 -8.99
N VAL A 165 0.64 2.37 -9.97
CA VAL A 165 -0.09 3.62 -9.78
C VAL A 165 -1.21 3.46 -8.76
N PHE A 166 -2.00 2.39 -8.87
CA PHE A 166 -3.08 2.06 -7.94
C PHE A 166 -2.58 1.97 -6.50
N LEU A 167 -1.53 1.19 -6.25
CA LEU A 167 -0.97 1.01 -4.91
C LEU A 167 -0.32 2.27 -4.37
N THR A 168 0.25 3.10 -5.23
CA THR A 168 0.79 4.40 -4.82
C THR A 168 -0.34 5.31 -4.30
N ILE A 169 -1.43 5.44 -5.05
CA ILE A 169 -2.60 6.24 -4.66
C ILE A 169 -3.27 5.65 -3.40
N TYR A 170 -3.41 4.33 -3.33
CA TYR A 170 -3.91 3.62 -2.15
C TYR A 170 -3.04 3.88 -0.91
N SER A 171 -1.71 3.80 -1.04
CA SER A 171 -0.78 4.09 0.06
C SER A 171 -0.88 5.54 0.53
N MET A 172 -1.09 6.49 -0.39
CA MET A 172 -1.27 7.91 -0.08
C MET A 172 -2.51 8.14 0.79
N ALA A 173 -3.63 7.48 0.49
CA ALA A 173 -4.83 7.53 1.31
C ALA A 173 -4.58 6.98 2.72
N LEU A 174 -3.90 5.83 2.84
CA LEU A 174 -3.57 5.23 4.13
C LEU A 174 -2.59 6.09 4.94
N ILE A 175 -1.57 6.67 4.31
CA ILE A 175 -0.61 7.57 4.97
C ILE A 175 -1.36 8.77 5.56
N SER A 176 -2.27 9.37 4.79
CA SER A 176 -3.05 10.51 5.26
C SER A 176 -3.95 10.16 6.45
N LEU A 177 -4.56 8.96 6.45
CA LEU A 177 -5.34 8.44 7.57
C LEU A 177 -4.48 8.28 8.83
N ILE A 178 -3.30 7.67 8.72
CA ILE A 178 -2.43 7.48 9.90
C ILE A 178 -1.85 8.81 10.39
N ILE A 179 -1.50 9.75 9.50
CA ILE A 179 -1.10 11.11 9.89
C ILE A 179 -2.24 11.79 10.67
N PHE A 180 -3.49 11.65 10.21
CA PHE A 180 -4.66 12.17 10.91
C PHE A 180 -4.79 11.53 12.31
N ILE A 181 -4.74 10.22 12.43
CA ILE A 181 -4.81 9.52 13.73
C ILE A 181 -3.65 9.95 14.65
N SER A 182 -2.44 10.08 14.09
CA SER A 182 -1.25 10.55 14.80
C SER A 182 -1.42 11.98 15.33
N SER A 183 -2.16 12.82 14.61
CA SER A 183 -2.49 14.18 15.06
C SER A 183 -3.46 14.20 16.26
N LEU A 184 -4.29 13.16 16.44
CA LEU A 184 -5.25 13.05 17.54
C LEU A 184 -4.60 12.63 18.86
N VAL A 185 -3.46 11.92 18.81
CA VAL A 185 -2.84 11.28 19.97
C VAL A 185 -1.51 11.94 20.37
N LYS A 186 -1.24 12.09 21.67
CA LYS A 186 0.05 12.63 22.16
C LYS A 186 1.17 11.57 22.20
N LYS A 187 0.86 10.35 22.65
CA LYS A 187 1.86 9.29 22.81
C LYS A 187 2.03 8.48 21.51
N PRO A 188 3.26 8.28 20.99
CA PRO A 188 3.47 7.55 19.74
C PRO A 188 2.93 6.12 19.75
N PHE A 189 3.17 5.35 20.80
CA PHE A 189 2.65 3.97 20.88
C PHE A 189 1.13 3.91 20.95
N SER A 190 0.49 4.90 21.58
CA SER A 190 -0.97 5.02 21.53
C SER A 190 -1.45 5.34 20.12
N SER A 191 -0.72 6.15 19.33
CA SER A 191 -1.05 6.39 17.92
C SER A 191 -1.01 5.11 17.08
N LEU A 192 -0.08 4.19 17.37
CA LEU A 192 -0.02 2.89 16.70
C LEU A 192 -1.27 2.06 17.03
N GLY A 193 -1.65 1.98 18.30
CA GLY A 193 -2.87 1.27 18.73
C GLY A 193 -4.15 1.84 18.11
N TRP A 194 -4.30 3.17 18.12
CA TRP A 194 -5.43 3.84 17.46
C TRP A 194 -5.41 3.66 15.94
N GLY A 195 -4.24 3.58 15.32
CA GLY A 195 -4.08 3.27 13.90
C GLY A 195 -4.58 1.86 13.56
N LEU A 196 -4.23 0.86 14.36
CA LEU A 196 -4.73 -0.51 14.21
C LEU A 196 -6.25 -0.57 14.38
N ILE A 197 -6.79 0.07 15.42
CA ILE A 197 -8.24 0.15 15.63
C ILE A 197 -8.91 0.84 14.44
N GLY A 198 -8.33 1.92 13.93
CA GLY A 198 -8.81 2.63 12.74
C GLY A 198 -8.88 1.72 11.52
N PHE A 199 -7.85 0.91 11.27
CA PHE A 199 -7.88 -0.08 10.18
C PHE A 199 -8.91 -1.17 10.39
N VAL A 200 -9.04 -1.72 11.61
CA VAL A 200 -10.08 -2.72 11.92
C VAL A 200 -11.47 -2.15 11.69
N ILE A 201 -11.74 -0.92 12.15
CA ILE A 201 -13.01 -0.23 11.90
C ILE A 201 -13.24 -0.08 10.40
N MET A 202 -12.27 0.43 9.65
CA MET A 202 -12.40 0.58 8.19
C MET A 202 -12.65 -0.77 7.52
N TYR A 203 -11.99 -1.85 7.97
CA TYR A 203 -12.19 -3.19 7.43
C TYR A 203 -13.61 -3.71 7.71
N VAL A 204 -14.10 -3.56 8.95
CA VAL A 204 -15.46 -3.95 9.33
C VAL A 204 -16.51 -3.16 8.56
N LEU A 205 -16.31 -1.84 8.39
CA LEU A 205 -17.21 -0.97 7.64
C LEU A 205 -17.41 -1.44 6.19
N MET A 206 -16.42 -2.11 5.58
CA MET A 206 -16.54 -2.67 4.23
C MET A 206 -17.70 -3.67 4.10
N PHE A 207 -18.06 -4.36 5.19
CA PHE A 207 -19.10 -5.38 5.20
C PHE A 207 -20.50 -4.83 5.55
N ILE A 208 -20.59 -3.58 6.01
CA ILE A 208 -21.85 -2.95 6.38
C ILE A 208 -22.43 -2.23 5.16
N TRP A 209 -23.60 -2.65 4.67
CA TRP A 209 -24.14 -2.21 3.39
C TRP A 209 -24.28 -0.69 3.26
N GLU A 210 -24.79 0.00 4.28
CA GLU A 210 -24.99 1.46 4.23
C GLU A 210 -23.68 2.25 4.37
N LEU A 211 -22.65 1.67 5.01
CA LEU A 211 -21.42 2.37 5.37
C LEU A 211 -20.19 1.94 4.57
N LYS A 212 -20.32 0.95 3.68
CA LYS A 212 -19.20 0.41 2.88
C LYS A 212 -18.44 1.48 2.10
N TRP A 213 -19.14 2.50 1.60
CA TRP A 213 -18.56 3.60 0.82
C TRP A 213 -17.58 4.49 1.62
N ILE A 214 -17.65 4.46 2.95
CA ILE A 214 -16.74 5.19 3.85
C ILE A 214 -15.44 4.41 4.06
N SER A 215 -15.46 3.09 3.89
CA SER A 215 -14.28 2.25 4.04
C SER A 215 -13.30 2.44 2.88
N ILE A 216 -12.05 2.74 3.20
CA ILE A 216 -10.96 2.73 2.20
C ILE A 216 -10.83 1.33 1.57
N PHE A 217 -11.02 0.26 2.36
CA PHE A 217 -10.84 -1.11 1.88
C PHE A 217 -11.93 -1.55 0.88
N TYR A 218 -13.09 -0.90 0.86
CA TYR A 218 -14.14 -1.18 -0.11
C TYR A 218 -13.68 -0.98 -1.56
N TYR A 219 -12.83 0.03 -1.81
CA TYR A 219 -12.34 0.39 -3.14
C TYR A 219 -11.17 -0.47 -3.63
N ILE A 220 -10.79 -1.52 -2.90
CA ILE A 220 -9.70 -2.45 -3.26
C ILE A 220 -10.15 -3.59 -4.18
N ARG A 221 -11.45 -3.77 -4.41
CA ARG A 221 -11.97 -5.00 -5.06
C ARG A 221 -11.61 -5.18 -6.55
N GLU A 222 -11.33 -4.11 -7.27
CA GLU A 222 -11.27 -4.13 -8.74
C GLU A 222 -9.90 -3.92 -9.44
N PRO A 223 -8.74 -3.73 -8.79
CA PRO A 223 -7.48 -3.54 -9.51
C PRO A 223 -7.06 -4.80 -10.29
N LEU A 224 -7.69 -5.95 -10.07
CA LEU A 224 -7.38 -7.22 -10.71
C LEU A 224 -7.84 -7.30 -12.18
N ALA A 225 -8.81 -6.48 -12.61
CA ALA A 225 -9.43 -6.57 -13.94
C ALA A 225 -8.85 -5.59 -15.00
N GLY A 226 -7.75 -4.90 -14.69
CA GLY A 226 -7.14 -3.90 -15.58
C GLY A 226 -7.78 -2.50 -15.49
N PHE A 227 -7.52 -1.66 -16.50
CA PHE A 227 -7.95 -0.26 -16.54
C PHE A 227 -9.44 -0.15 -16.91
N SER A 228 -10.32 -0.42 -15.95
CA SER A 228 -11.76 -0.20 -16.09
C SER A 228 -12.15 1.23 -15.70
N SER A 229 -13.34 1.68 -16.11
CA SER A 229 -13.92 2.94 -15.62
C SER A 229 -14.11 2.93 -14.10
N THR A 230 -14.39 1.76 -13.53
CA THR A 230 -14.61 1.57 -12.10
C THR A 230 -13.31 1.69 -11.29
N ALA A 231 -12.20 1.19 -11.84
CA ALA A 231 -10.84 1.40 -11.31
C ALA A 231 -10.49 2.88 -11.16
N ALA A 232 -10.79 3.71 -12.16
CA ALA A 232 -10.56 5.15 -12.10
C ALA A 232 -11.39 5.82 -11.00
N ILE A 233 -12.64 5.39 -10.81
CA ILE A 233 -13.52 5.86 -9.72
C ILE A 233 -12.92 5.48 -8.36
N ASN A 234 -12.39 4.27 -8.21
CA ASN A 234 -11.74 3.82 -6.97
C ASN A 234 -10.49 4.64 -6.65
N MET A 235 -9.64 4.93 -7.65
CA MET A 235 -8.49 5.82 -7.49
C MET A 235 -8.90 7.24 -7.08
N LEU A 236 -9.97 7.77 -7.69
CA LEU A 236 -10.51 9.08 -7.33
C LEU A 236 -11.05 9.11 -5.89
N ALA A 237 -11.69 8.04 -5.43
CA ALA A 237 -12.12 7.90 -4.04
C ALA A 237 -10.93 7.97 -3.06
N PHE A 238 -9.81 7.29 -3.36
CA PHE A 238 -8.59 7.38 -2.54
C PHE A 238 -8.00 8.80 -2.49
N LEU A 239 -8.04 9.54 -3.60
CA LEU A 239 -7.62 10.94 -3.62
C LEU A 239 -8.54 11.82 -2.75
N ILE A 240 -9.85 11.60 -2.80
CA ILE A 240 -10.82 12.29 -1.94
C ILE A 240 -10.53 11.98 -0.47
N PHE A 241 -10.35 10.72 -0.10
CA PHE A 241 -9.96 10.34 1.27
C PHE A 241 -8.68 11.05 1.71
N THR A 242 -7.69 11.12 0.83
CA THR A 242 -6.44 11.82 1.10
C THR A 242 -6.67 13.28 1.44
N ILE A 243 -7.43 13.99 0.61
CA ILE A 243 -7.74 15.41 0.82
C ILE A 243 -8.52 15.61 2.13
N VAL A 244 -9.52 14.75 2.40
CA VAL A 244 -10.33 14.82 3.62
C VAL A 244 -9.47 14.63 4.87
N PHE A 245 -8.65 13.58 4.95
CA PHE A 245 -7.82 13.32 6.13
C PHE A 245 -6.74 14.40 6.32
N LEU A 246 -6.17 14.95 5.24
CA LEU A 246 -5.25 16.09 5.33
C LEU A 246 -5.95 17.35 5.84
N GLY A 247 -7.18 17.62 5.37
CA GLY A 247 -8.00 18.74 5.86
C GLY A 247 -8.31 18.61 7.35
N LEU A 248 -8.69 17.41 7.80
CA LEU A 248 -8.94 17.12 9.21
C LEU A 248 -7.67 17.25 10.06
N THR A 249 -6.52 16.79 9.54
CA THR A 249 -5.20 16.96 10.19
C THR A 249 -4.86 18.43 10.34
N TYR A 250 -5.02 19.21 9.27
CA TYR A 250 -4.74 20.65 9.27
C TYR A 250 -5.60 21.39 10.30
N TRP A 251 -6.90 21.11 10.31
CA TRP A 251 -7.84 21.66 11.28
C TRP A 251 -7.47 21.28 12.71
N LYS A 252 -7.12 20.01 12.94
CA LYS A 252 -6.75 19.52 14.27
C LYS A 252 -5.50 20.22 14.79
N ILE A 253 -4.42 20.25 14.01
CA ILE A 253 -3.18 20.94 14.40
C ILE A 253 -3.47 22.41 14.70
N GLY A 254 -4.32 23.06 13.90
CA GLY A 254 -4.69 24.45 14.11
C GLY A 254 -5.35 24.75 15.46
N ARG A 255 -6.12 23.80 16.01
CA ARG A 255 -6.75 23.92 17.33
C ARG A 255 -5.85 23.54 18.49
N THR A 256 -4.74 22.84 18.26
CA THR A 256 -3.90 22.33 19.35
C THR A 256 -2.77 23.30 19.74
N ASP A 257 -2.57 24.36 18.95
CA ASP A 257 -1.56 25.41 19.16
C ASP A 257 -2.05 26.60 20.02
N LEU A 258 -3.35 26.65 20.32
CA LEU A 258 -4.00 27.59 21.26
C LEU A 258 -4.15 26.91 22.63
#